data_AF-A0A1A8JXJ0-F1
#
_entry.id   AF-A0A1A8JXJ0-F1
#
_cell.length_a   1.000
_cell.length_b   1.000
_cell.length_c   1.000
_cell.angle_alpha   90.00
_cell.angle_beta   90.00
_cell.angle_gamma   90.00
#
_symmetry.space_group_name_H-M   'P 1'
#
loop_
_entity.id
_entity.type
_entity.pdbx_description
1 polymer ?
#
loop_
_entity_poly.entity_id
_entity_poly.type
_entity_poly.pdbx_seq_one_letter_code
_entity_poly.pdbx_strand_id
1 'polypeptide(L)'
;MLQNTGKLAGRTLFITGASRGIGKAIALKAARDGANIVIAAKTSEPHPKLPGTIYTAADEVEAAGGRALPCVVDIRDEQQIGAAVQRAVETFGGIDILVNNASAISLTGTLETPMKKVDLMLGINLRGTYLTSKMVIPHLLKSRSPHILNLSPPLNLNPIWFKNHTAYTMAKYGMSMCVLGMAEEFRGQIAINALWPKTAIQTAAMDMLGGEGVGRQCRKADIIADAAYAILSKPKDYTGHFLVDEDVLRAHGVQDFDQYAVQPGHPLLPDFFLDEAPEMLAKQMEQHGATPAFKPSSTTPNSGGPIESTFDIIKAVINNDVVNATQAIYRFDLSGEHSGVWFLDLKSGSGSAGQGEPPSKADVVMTMDSSDFSKMFAGKLKPTLAFMSGKLRIKGDMTLAIKLEKLMSRMNKAKL
;
A
#
# COMPACT_ATOMS: atom_id res chain seq x y z
N MET A 1 4.72 -6.66 -25.06
CA MET A 1 5.52 -6.36 -23.87
C MET A 1 6.94 -6.10 -24.36
N LEU A 2 7.80 -5.46 -23.58
CA LEU A 2 9.19 -5.26 -24.00
C LEU A 2 9.83 -6.65 -24.19
N GLN A 3 10.52 -6.89 -25.30
CA GLN A 3 11.13 -8.21 -25.54
C GLN A 3 12.46 -8.36 -24.80
N ASN A 4 12.80 -9.59 -24.45
CA ASN A 4 14.13 -9.95 -23.94
C ASN A 4 15.17 -9.85 -25.06
N THR A 5 16.41 -9.50 -24.70
CA THR A 5 17.50 -9.21 -25.64
C THR A 5 18.78 -10.01 -25.37
N GLY A 6 18.82 -10.82 -24.30
CA GLY A 6 20.02 -11.54 -23.88
C GLY A 6 21.06 -10.69 -23.13
N LYS A 7 20.82 -9.39 -22.92
CA LYS A 7 21.75 -8.48 -22.23
C LYS A 7 22.06 -8.90 -20.79
N LEU A 8 21.14 -9.60 -20.13
CA LEU A 8 21.33 -10.08 -18.75
C LEU A 8 21.83 -11.53 -18.69
N ALA A 9 22.21 -12.14 -19.82
CA ALA A 9 22.72 -13.51 -19.85
C ALA A 9 23.95 -13.66 -18.95
N GLY A 10 23.90 -14.65 -18.06
CA GLY A 10 24.98 -14.95 -17.10
C GLY A 10 25.19 -13.89 -16.01
N ARG A 11 24.40 -12.82 -15.96
CA ARG A 11 24.48 -11.80 -14.91
C ARG A 11 23.86 -12.31 -13.63
N THR A 12 24.45 -11.94 -12.50
CA THR A 12 23.93 -12.30 -11.17
C THR A 12 23.16 -11.14 -10.55
N LEU A 13 21.85 -11.32 -10.39
CA LEU A 13 20.95 -10.38 -9.74
C LEU A 13 20.68 -10.82 -8.30
N PHE A 14 20.98 -9.95 -7.34
CA PHE A 14 20.56 -10.09 -5.95
C PHE A 14 19.26 -9.29 -5.75
N ILE A 15 18.14 -9.96 -5.52
CA ILE A 15 16.81 -9.32 -5.46
C ILE A 15 16.19 -9.52 -4.08
N THR A 16 16.01 -8.44 -3.33
CA THR A 16 15.31 -8.50 -2.04
C THR A 16 13.80 -8.59 -2.25
N GLY A 17 13.14 -9.51 -1.54
CA GLY A 17 11.69 -9.69 -1.64
C GLY A 17 11.21 -10.36 -2.94
N ALA A 18 12.05 -11.19 -3.58
CA ALA A 18 11.73 -11.82 -4.87
C ALA A 18 10.85 -13.09 -4.80
N SER A 19 10.28 -13.44 -3.63
CA SER A 19 9.41 -14.63 -3.51
C SER A 19 8.04 -14.46 -4.18
N ARG A 20 7.61 -13.21 -4.46
CA ARG A 20 6.31 -12.89 -5.08
C ARG A 20 6.29 -11.47 -5.64
N GLY A 21 5.19 -11.12 -6.32
CA GLY A 21 4.89 -9.75 -6.76
C GLY A 21 5.95 -9.17 -7.70
N ILE A 22 6.24 -7.88 -7.56
CA ILE A 22 7.16 -7.11 -8.42
C ILE A 22 8.57 -7.73 -8.43
N GLY A 23 9.12 -8.05 -7.25
CA GLY A 23 10.45 -8.67 -7.17
C GLY A 23 10.55 -9.98 -7.95
N LYS A 24 9.52 -10.84 -7.87
CA LYS A 24 9.47 -12.08 -8.66
C LYS A 24 9.33 -11.80 -10.16
N ALA A 25 8.50 -10.82 -10.55
CA ALA A 25 8.35 -10.46 -11.96
C ALA A 25 9.68 -9.98 -12.58
N ILE A 26 10.44 -9.14 -11.85
CA ILE A 26 11.80 -8.71 -12.26
C ILE A 26 12.73 -9.92 -12.37
N ALA A 27 12.71 -10.83 -11.38
CA ALA A 27 13.50 -12.07 -11.40
C ALA A 27 13.21 -12.90 -12.67
N LEU A 28 11.93 -13.15 -12.97
CA LEU A 28 11.52 -13.94 -14.13
C LEU A 28 11.88 -13.25 -15.45
N LYS A 29 11.78 -11.93 -15.51
CA LYS A 29 12.18 -11.17 -16.70
C LYS A 29 13.67 -11.32 -16.99
N ALA A 30 14.52 -11.24 -15.97
CA ALA A 30 15.96 -11.45 -16.13
C ALA A 30 16.30 -12.94 -16.38
N ALA A 31 15.59 -13.86 -15.75
CA ALA A 31 15.78 -15.31 -15.93
C ALA A 31 15.59 -15.74 -17.39
N ARG A 32 14.68 -15.11 -18.14
CA ARG A 32 14.47 -15.35 -19.58
C ARG A 32 15.68 -15.03 -20.46
N ASP A 33 16.64 -14.24 -19.97
CA ASP A 33 17.94 -14.03 -20.63
C ASP A 33 19.00 -15.08 -20.23
N GLY A 34 18.70 -15.98 -19.30
CA GLY A 34 19.69 -16.89 -18.71
C GLY A 34 20.49 -16.26 -17.56
N ALA A 35 19.88 -15.34 -16.81
CA ALA A 35 20.51 -14.72 -15.64
C ALA A 35 20.53 -15.66 -14.40
N ASN A 36 21.46 -15.41 -13.48
CA ASN A 36 21.48 -16.01 -12.15
C ASN A 36 20.70 -15.11 -11.17
N ILE A 37 19.75 -15.66 -10.43
CA ILE A 37 18.87 -14.92 -9.52
C ILE A 37 19.08 -15.40 -8.09
N VAL A 38 19.52 -14.50 -7.21
CA VAL A 38 19.50 -14.70 -5.77
C VAL A 38 18.17 -14.17 -5.22
N ILE A 39 17.34 -15.09 -4.72
CA ILE A 39 16.00 -14.79 -4.19
C ILE A 39 16.15 -14.60 -2.68
N ALA A 40 16.34 -13.35 -2.25
CA ALA A 40 16.53 -12.99 -0.84
C ALA A 40 15.20 -12.57 -0.20
N ALA A 41 14.50 -13.51 0.45
CA ALA A 41 13.24 -13.20 1.15
C ALA A 41 12.98 -14.14 2.34
N LYS A 42 12.03 -13.76 3.20
CA LYS A 42 11.75 -14.47 4.47
C LYS A 42 10.92 -15.75 4.33
N THR A 43 10.09 -15.85 3.31
CA THR A 43 9.08 -16.92 3.22
C THR A 43 9.70 -18.21 2.67
N SER A 44 10.13 -19.11 3.56
CA SER A 44 10.55 -20.47 3.22
C SER A 44 9.37 -21.45 3.21
N GLU A 45 8.45 -21.32 4.16
CA GLU A 45 7.26 -22.17 4.30
C GLU A 45 6.00 -21.50 3.71
N PRO A 46 5.02 -22.27 3.21
CA PRO A 46 3.75 -21.73 2.76
C PRO A 46 3.05 -20.88 3.83
N HIS A 47 2.54 -19.70 3.44
CA HIS A 47 1.88 -18.77 4.34
C HIS A 47 0.37 -18.70 4.02
N PRO A 48 -0.54 -18.78 5.02
CA PRO A 48 -1.98 -18.90 4.77
C PRO A 48 -2.60 -17.70 4.02
N LYS A 49 -1.95 -16.53 4.07
CA LYS A 49 -2.43 -15.29 3.43
C LYS A 49 -1.58 -14.82 2.26
N LEU A 50 -0.39 -15.37 2.06
CA LEU A 50 0.56 -14.85 1.06
C LEU A 50 1.00 -16.00 0.15
N PRO A 51 0.79 -15.89 -1.17
CA PRO A 51 1.15 -16.94 -2.11
C PRO A 51 2.67 -17.04 -2.28
N GLY A 52 3.16 -18.24 -2.61
CA GLY A 52 4.55 -18.49 -2.98
C GLY A 52 5.55 -18.46 -1.83
N THR A 53 6.69 -19.11 -2.05
CA THR A 53 7.87 -19.13 -1.18
C THR A 53 9.11 -18.77 -1.99
N ILE A 54 10.28 -18.68 -1.34
CA ILE A 54 11.55 -18.56 -2.08
C ILE A 54 11.82 -19.77 -2.98
N TYR A 55 11.30 -20.96 -2.62
CA TYR A 55 11.52 -22.19 -3.37
C TYR A 55 10.62 -22.26 -4.60
N THR A 56 9.33 -21.95 -4.47
CA THR A 56 8.45 -21.90 -5.65
C THR A 56 8.89 -20.82 -6.64
N ALA A 57 9.40 -19.68 -6.14
CA ALA A 57 9.98 -18.65 -6.98
C ALA A 57 11.28 -19.12 -7.68
N ALA A 58 12.08 -19.97 -7.02
CA ALA A 58 13.25 -20.59 -7.63
C ALA A 58 12.87 -21.52 -8.77
N ASP A 59 11.86 -22.39 -8.57
CA ASP A 59 11.34 -23.29 -9.61
C ASP A 59 10.85 -22.50 -10.83
N GLU A 60 10.12 -21.39 -10.61
CA GLU A 60 9.66 -20.51 -11.70
C GLU A 60 10.81 -19.82 -12.43
N VAL A 61 11.88 -19.42 -11.73
CA VAL A 61 13.09 -18.83 -12.33
C VAL A 61 13.82 -19.85 -13.21
N GLU A 62 13.99 -21.07 -12.72
CA GLU A 62 14.64 -22.15 -13.47
C GLU A 62 13.81 -22.54 -14.70
N ALA A 63 12.49 -22.65 -14.56
CA ALA A 63 11.58 -22.90 -15.67
C ALA A 63 11.61 -21.78 -16.73
N ALA A 64 11.90 -20.54 -16.32
CA ALA A 64 12.06 -19.41 -17.24
C ALA A 64 13.42 -19.39 -17.97
N GLY A 65 14.35 -20.30 -17.65
CA GLY A 65 15.67 -20.43 -18.28
C GLY A 65 16.82 -19.82 -17.48
N GLY A 66 16.56 -19.31 -16.28
CA GLY A 66 17.59 -18.78 -15.38
C GLY A 66 18.17 -19.82 -14.43
N ARG A 67 19.04 -19.38 -13.53
CA ARG A 67 19.52 -20.18 -12.39
C ARG A 67 19.08 -19.52 -11.09
N ALA A 68 18.55 -20.28 -10.14
CA ALA A 68 18.05 -19.72 -8.90
C ALA A 68 18.94 -20.06 -7.70
N LEU A 69 19.04 -19.13 -6.75
CA LEU A 69 19.60 -19.37 -5.42
C LEU A 69 18.62 -18.83 -4.37
N PRO A 70 17.74 -19.68 -3.81
CA PRO A 70 16.84 -19.28 -2.74
C PRO A 70 17.61 -19.09 -1.43
N CYS A 71 17.45 -17.90 -0.83
CA CYS A 71 18.06 -17.51 0.43
C CYS A 71 16.99 -17.01 1.40
N VAL A 72 16.87 -17.66 2.56
CA VAL A 72 16.05 -17.15 3.66
C VAL A 72 16.73 -15.92 4.23
N VAL A 73 16.14 -14.74 3.98
CA VAL A 73 16.71 -13.46 4.39
C VAL A 73 15.64 -12.53 4.93
N ASP A 74 15.78 -12.12 6.19
CA ASP A 74 15.20 -10.90 6.71
C ASP A 74 16.21 -9.75 6.54
N ILE A 75 15.91 -8.78 5.69
CA ILE A 75 16.85 -7.67 5.40
C ILE A 75 17.05 -6.69 6.56
N ARG A 76 16.42 -6.94 7.71
CA ARG A 76 16.72 -6.25 8.97
C ARG A 76 17.94 -6.87 9.68
N ASP A 77 18.30 -8.10 9.33
CA ASP A 77 19.40 -8.86 9.92
C ASP A 77 20.65 -8.79 9.02
N GLU A 78 21.70 -8.16 9.52
CA GLU A 78 22.98 -8.00 8.82
C GLU A 78 23.68 -9.34 8.53
N GLN A 79 23.59 -10.30 9.45
CA GLN A 79 24.23 -11.60 9.31
C GLN A 79 23.56 -12.41 8.19
N GLN A 80 22.23 -12.38 8.13
CA GLN A 80 21.48 -13.07 7.07
C GLN A 80 21.78 -12.48 5.68
N ILE A 81 21.89 -11.15 5.58
CA ILE A 81 22.31 -10.50 4.32
C ILE A 81 23.72 -10.94 3.95
N GLY A 82 24.67 -10.85 4.89
CA GLY A 82 26.06 -11.25 4.66
C GLY A 82 26.21 -12.70 4.20
N ALA A 83 25.51 -13.62 4.86
CA ALA A 83 25.50 -15.04 4.49
C ALA A 83 24.93 -15.28 3.09
N ALA A 84 23.85 -14.58 2.72
CA ALA A 84 23.27 -14.68 1.38
C ALA A 84 24.18 -14.10 0.29
N VAL A 85 24.86 -12.98 0.56
CA VAL A 85 25.85 -12.38 -0.34
C VAL A 85 27.03 -13.32 -0.54
N GLN A 86 27.56 -13.91 0.54
CA GLN A 86 28.64 -14.88 0.46
C GLN A 86 28.24 -16.10 -0.38
N ARG A 87 27.07 -16.69 -0.10
CA ARG A 87 26.56 -17.82 -0.89
C ARG A 87 26.40 -17.48 -2.38
N ALA A 88 25.93 -16.27 -2.69
CA ALA A 88 25.81 -15.81 -4.07
C ALA A 88 27.17 -15.75 -4.79
N VAL A 89 28.18 -15.24 -4.11
CA VAL A 89 29.55 -15.14 -4.64
C VAL A 89 30.17 -16.53 -4.81
N GLU A 90 29.98 -17.43 -3.85
CA GLU A 90 30.45 -18.82 -3.95
C GLU A 90 29.75 -19.59 -5.09
N THR A 91 28.46 -19.34 -5.31
CA THR A 91 27.65 -20.08 -6.29
C THR A 91 27.82 -19.55 -7.72
N PHE A 92 27.91 -18.22 -7.88
CA PHE A 92 27.88 -17.56 -9.20
C PHE A 92 29.14 -16.75 -9.52
N GLY A 93 30.11 -16.70 -8.61
CA GLY A 93 31.39 -16.01 -8.81
C GLY A 93 31.36 -14.49 -8.57
N GLY A 94 30.18 -13.90 -8.34
CA GLY A 94 30.02 -12.47 -8.12
C GLY A 94 28.56 -12.02 -8.13
N ILE A 95 28.36 -10.71 -7.97
CA ILE A 95 27.05 -10.06 -8.07
C ILE A 95 27.21 -8.89 -9.05
N ASP A 96 26.34 -8.84 -10.06
CA ASP A 96 26.34 -7.75 -11.05
C ASP A 96 25.30 -6.68 -10.72
N ILE A 97 24.16 -7.07 -10.13
CA ILE A 97 23.00 -6.20 -9.97
C ILE A 97 22.37 -6.43 -8.60
N LEU A 98 22.05 -5.36 -7.89
CA LEU A 98 21.19 -5.37 -6.71
C LEU A 98 19.84 -4.73 -7.06
N VAL A 99 18.75 -5.39 -6.69
CA VAL A 99 17.40 -4.82 -6.74
C VAL A 99 16.82 -4.76 -5.32
N ASN A 100 16.75 -3.55 -4.77
CA ASN A 100 16.14 -3.29 -3.48
C ASN A 100 14.62 -3.13 -3.65
N ASN A 101 13.90 -4.27 -3.63
CA ASN A 101 12.46 -4.34 -3.82
C ASN A 101 11.68 -4.60 -2.51
N ALA A 102 12.27 -5.27 -1.52
CA ALA A 102 11.58 -5.57 -0.28
C ALA A 102 11.09 -4.28 0.42
N SER A 103 9.83 -4.28 0.85
CA SER A 103 9.22 -3.12 1.51
C SER A 103 8.12 -3.57 2.49
N ALA A 104 7.83 -2.68 3.44
CA ALA A 104 6.67 -2.72 4.31
C ALA A 104 5.89 -1.42 4.19
N ILE A 105 4.57 -1.51 4.42
CA ILE A 105 3.63 -0.40 4.26
C ILE A 105 2.63 -0.36 5.41
N SER A 106 2.30 0.85 5.84
CA SER A 106 1.23 1.19 6.77
C SER A 106 0.77 2.61 6.44
N LEU A 107 -0.47 2.77 5.99
CA LEU A 107 -1.03 4.05 5.57
C LEU A 107 -1.86 4.66 6.70
N THR A 108 -1.16 5.04 7.77
CA THR A 108 -1.75 5.55 9.01
C THR A 108 -1.11 6.89 9.38
N GLY A 109 -1.88 7.78 10.01
CA GLY A 109 -1.38 9.03 10.56
C GLY A 109 -0.49 8.85 11.78
N THR A 110 0.10 9.93 12.28
CA THR A 110 1.09 9.90 13.36
C THR A 110 0.55 9.31 14.66
N LEU A 111 -0.69 9.64 15.04
CA LEU A 111 -1.28 9.14 16.29
C LEU A 111 -1.72 7.68 16.17
N GLU A 112 -2.05 7.24 14.97
CA GLU A 112 -2.57 5.91 14.67
C GLU A 112 -1.46 4.89 14.43
N THR A 113 -0.28 5.33 14.00
CA THR A 113 0.82 4.42 13.64
C THR A 113 1.54 3.91 14.90
N PRO A 114 1.43 2.61 15.25
CA PRO A 114 2.17 2.09 16.38
C PRO A 114 3.67 2.11 16.09
N MET A 115 4.52 2.37 17.09
CA MET A 115 5.97 2.46 16.87
C MET A 115 6.58 1.20 16.25
N LYS A 116 6.08 -0.01 16.59
CA LYS A 116 6.52 -1.24 15.92
C LYS A 116 6.33 -1.23 14.40
N LYS A 117 5.34 -0.49 13.87
CA LYS A 117 5.09 -0.34 12.43
C LYS A 117 6.02 0.72 11.83
N VAL A 118 6.32 1.79 12.57
CA VAL A 118 7.36 2.77 12.19
C VAL A 118 8.70 2.06 12.05
N ASP A 119 9.12 1.31 13.07
CA ASP A 119 10.38 0.54 13.08
C ASP A 119 10.41 -0.51 11.98
N LEU A 120 9.28 -1.16 11.69
CA LEU A 120 9.16 -2.12 10.60
C LEU A 120 9.39 -1.44 9.23
N MET A 121 8.73 -0.30 8.98
CA MET A 121 8.85 0.42 7.71
C MET A 121 10.25 1.00 7.54
N LEU A 122 10.79 1.70 8.54
CA LEU A 122 12.15 2.24 8.48
C LEU A 122 13.21 1.13 8.43
N GLY A 123 13.01 0.05 9.19
CA GLY A 123 13.91 -1.09 9.25
C GLY A 123 14.01 -1.88 7.95
N ILE A 124 12.89 -2.10 7.26
CA ILE A 124 12.85 -2.82 5.98
C ILE A 124 13.18 -1.89 4.81
N ASN A 125 12.49 -0.75 4.70
CA ASN A 125 12.58 0.10 3.52
C ASN A 125 13.91 0.85 3.51
N LEU A 126 14.15 1.71 4.50
CA LEU A 126 15.35 2.54 4.55
C LEU A 126 16.59 1.75 4.97
N ARG A 127 16.62 1.24 6.22
CA ARG A 127 17.80 0.56 6.77
C ARG A 127 18.16 -0.67 5.97
N GLY A 128 17.17 -1.49 5.60
CA GLY A 128 17.39 -2.70 4.81
C GLY A 128 17.97 -2.42 3.42
N THR A 129 17.49 -1.37 2.73
CA THR A 129 18.07 -0.90 1.46
C THR A 129 19.52 -0.46 1.64
N TYR A 130 19.79 0.41 2.62
CA TYR A 130 21.14 0.91 2.90
C TYR A 130 22.11 -0.24 3.20
N LEU A 131 21.71 -1.15 4.10
CA LEU A 131 22.53 -2.27 4.53
C LEU A 131 22.80 -3.27 3.41
N THR A 132 21.78 -3.64 2.64
CA THR A 132 21.95 -4.56 1.51
C THR A 132 22.87 -3.95 0.45
N SER A 133 22.69 -2.66 0.12
CA SER A 133 23.60 -1.94 -0.78
C SER A 133 25.04 -1.97 -0.26
N LYS A 134 25.27 -1.60 1.01
CA LYS A 134 26.60 -1.64 1.65
C LYS A 134 27.28 -3.01 1.49
N MET A 135 26.54 -4.10 1.71
CA MET A 135 27.09 -5.46 1.66
C MET A 135 27.36 -5.94 0.23
N VAL A 136 26.60 -5.45 -0.76
CA VAL A 136 26.72 -5.88 -2.16
C VAL A 136 27.71 -5.02 -2.96
N ILE A 137 27.89 -3.73 -2.61
CA ILE A 137 28.78 -2.79 -3.30
C ILE A 137 30.20 -3.34 -3.55
N PRO A 138 30.90 -3.98 -2.59
CA PRO A 138 32.24 -4.52 -2.83
C PRO A 138 32.31 -5.54 -3.96
N HIS A 139 31.20 -6.22 -4.27
CA HIS A 139 31.08 -7.16 -5.38
C HIS A 139 30.69 -6.45 -6.68
N LEU A 140 29.82 -5.44 -6.61
CA LEU A 140 29.47 -4.60 -7.76
C LEU A 140 30.68 -3.86 -8.31
N LEU A 141 31.60 -3.38 -7.47
CA LEU A 141 32.84 -2.71 -7.92
C LEU A 141 33.73 -3.60 -8.80
N LYS A 142 33.53 -4.93 -8.78
CA LYS A 142 34.25 -5.91 -9.61
C LYS A 142 33.44 -6.34 -10.84
N SER A 143 32.17 -5.95 -10.92
CA SER A 143 31.24 -6.33 -11.98
C SER A 143 31.52 -5.56 -13.28
N ARG A 144 31.19 -6.19 -14.41
CA ARG A 144 31.19 -5.54 -15.73
C ARG A 144 29.87 -4.85 -16.06
N SER A 145 28.82 -5.08 -15.28
CA SER A 145 27.50 -4.47 -15.42
C SER A 145 26.91 -4.07 -14.06
N PRO A 146 27.57 -3.17 -13.30
CA PRO A 146 27.20 -2.86 -11.92
C PRO A 146 25.97 -1.97 -11.83
N HIS A 147 24.85 -2.50 -11.30
CA HIS A 147 23.65 -1.70 -11.02
C HIS A 147 23.11 -1.89 -9.61
N ILE A 148 22.57 -0.81 -9.04
CA ILE A 148 21.61 -0.85 -7.94
C ILE A 148 20.32 -0.20 -8.41
N LEU A 149 19.21 -0.93 -8.31
CA LEU A 149 17.88 -0.43 -8.60
C LEU A 149 17.02 -0.46 -7.33
N ASN A 150 16.65 0.72 -6.84
CA ASN A 150 15.74 0.85 -5.71
C ASN A 150 14.31 1.00 -6.23
N LEU A 151 13.39 0.17 -5.75
CA LEU A 151 11.97 0.31 -6.08
C LEU A 151 11.37 1.38 -5.17
N SER A 152 11.62 2.64 -5.47
CA SER A 152 11.27 3.79 -4.64
C SER A 152 10.90 5.02 -5.49
N PRO A 153 10.08 5.96 -4.96
CA PRO A 153 9.52 7.04 -5.74
C PRO A 153 10.52 8.19 -6.00
N PRO A 154 10.25 9.08 -6.96
CA PRO A 154 10.86 10.41 -6.97
C PRO A 154 10.65 11.15 -5.64
N LEU A 155 11.61 11.99 -5.26
CA LEU A 155 11.53 12.79 -4.03
C LEU A 155 10.64 14.01 -4.24
N ASN A 156 9.33 13.81 -4.12
CA ASN A 156 8.34 14.86 -4.22
C ASN A 156 8.07 15.52 -2.85
N LEU A 157 8.50 16.76 -2.67
CA LEU A 157 8.36 17.50 -1.40
C LEU A 157 7.01 18.20 -1.23
N ASN A 158 6.03 17.92 -2.08
CA ASN A 158 4.66 18.41 -1.91
C ASN A 158 4.06 17.89 -0.58
N PRO A 159 3.62 18.78 0.34
CA PRO A 159 3.11 18.38 1.65
C PRO A 159 1.93 17.41 1.62
N ILE A 160 1.17 17.33 0.51
CA ILE A 160 0.06 16.39 0.36
C ILE A 160 0.50 14.93 0.59
N TRP A 161 1.72 14.58 0.17
CA TRP A 161 2.27 13.24 0.29
C TRP A 161 2.81 12.91 1.68
N PHE A 162 2.90 13.90 2.57
CA PHE A 162 3.30 13.72 3.95
C PHE A 162 2.08 13.69 4.88
N LYS A 163 1.02 14.43 4.53
CA LYS A 163 -0.17 14.70 5.37
C LYS A 163 -0.77 13.45 6.04
N ASN A 164 -0.94 12.35 5.30
CA ASN A 164 -1.75 11.22 5.76
C ASN A 164 -0.96 9.98 6.22
N HIS A 165 0.34 9.90 5.91
CA HIS A 165 1.14 8.69 6.15
C HIS A 165 2.65 9.01 6.26
N THR A 166 2.99 10.02 7.07
CA THR A 166 4.36 10.54 7.24
C THR A 166 5.41 9.44 7.42
N ALA A 167 5.16 8.45 8.28
CA ALA A 167 6.12 7.37 8.56
C ALA A 167 6.42 6.51 7.31
N TYR A 168 5.40 6.22 6.49
CA TYR A 168 5.59 5.48 5.25
C TYR A 168 6.32 6.33 4.20
N THR A 169 5.95 7.60 4.06
CA THR A 169 6.63 8.55 3.16
C THR A 169 8.11 8.66 3.49
N MET A 170 8.45 8.87 4.77
CA MET A 170 9.84 8.88 5.24
C MET A 170 10.58 7.58 4.90
N ALA A 171 9.94 6.43 5.11
CA ALA A 171 10.55 5.14 4.84
C ALA A 171 10.85 4.91 3.35
N LYS A 172 9.93 5.28 2.44
CA LYS A 172 10.15 5.17 0.99
C LYS A 172 11.10 6.24 0.47
N TYR A 173 11.01 7.47 0.95
CA TYR A 173 11.91 8.55 0.55
C TYR A 173 13.32 8.30 1.04
N GLY A 174 13.50 7.62 2.18
CA GLY A 174 14.81 7.16 2.62
C GLY A 174 15.51 6.27 1.58
N MET A 175 14.79 5.34 0.94
CA MET A 175 15.35 4.53 -0.14
C MET A 175 15.81 5.38 -1.34
N SER A 176 15.03 6.41 -1.67
CA SER A 176 15.33 7.36 -2.74
C SER A 176 16.48 8.31 -2.37
N MET A 177 16.61 8.68 -1.11
CA MET A 177 17.77 9.42 -0.61
C MET A 177 19.05 8.58 -0.65
N CYS A 178 18.96 7.25 -0.48
CA CYS A 178 20.10 6.38 -0.77
C CYS A 178 20.51 6.45 -2.25
N VAL A 179 19.56 6.54 -3.19
CA VAL A 179 19.89 6.75 -4.62
C VAL A 179 20.62 8.06 -4.81
N LEU A 180 20.10 9.17 -4.27
CA LEU A 180 20.75 10.49 -4.37
C LEU A 180 22.21 10.44 -3.90
N GLY A 181 22.45 9.93 -2.68
CA GLY A 181 23.79 9.91 -2.10
C GLY A 181 24.73 8.94 -2.80
N MET A 182 24.31 7.68 -2.94
CA MET A 182 25.18 6.63 -3.44
C MET A 182 25.49 6.79 -4.94
N ALA A 183 24.57 7.33 -5.74
CA ALA A 183 24.83 7.56 -7.16
C ALA A 183 26.01 8.53 -7.38
N GLU A 184 26.15 9.56 -6.54
CA GLU A 184 27.31 10.46 -6.56
C GLU A 184 28.56 9.80 -5.97
N GLU A 185 28.42 9.12 -4.84
CA GLU A 185 29.53 8.43 -4.16
C GLU A 185 30.23 7.40 -5.07
N PHE A 186 29.46 6.70 -5.91
CA PHE A 186 29.96 5.65 -6.82
C PHE A 186 29.86 6.05 -8.29
N ARG A 187 29.81 7.35 -8.61
CA ARG A 187 29.73 7.85 -9.99
C ARG A 187 30.86 7.28 -10.86
N GLY A 188 30.50 6.78 -12.04
CA GLY A 188 31.42 6.12 -12.97
C GLY A 188 31.84 4.70 -12.58
N GLN A 189 31.44 4.23 -11.39
CA GLN A 189 31.73 2.88 -10.89
C GLN A 189 30.49 2.00 -10.88
N ILE A 190 29.35 2.50 -10.39
CA ILE A 190 28.08 1.76 -10.26
C ILE A 190 26.92 2.66 -10.72
N ALA A 191 26.00 2.13 -11.53
CA ALA A 191 24.75 2.82 -11.86
C ALA A 191 23.72 2.60 -10.74
N ILE A 192 23.27 3.68 -10.11
CA ILE A 192 22.34 3.62 -8.98
C ILE A 192 21.13 4.49 -9.31
N ASN A 193 19.96 3.87 -9.45
CA ASN A 193 18.74 4.55 -9.86
C ASN A 193 17.54 4.08 -9.02
N ALA A 194 16.46 4.85 -9.09
CA ALA A 194 15.16 4.48 -8.57
C ALA A 194 14.17 4.20 -9.71
N LEU A 195 13.25 3.26 -9.49
CA LEU A 195 12.12 2.97 -10.36
C LEU A 195 10.81 2.93 -9.57
N TRP A 196 9.79 3.58 -10.09
CA TRP A 196 8.46 3.67 -9.48
C TRP A 196 7.34 3.39 -10.50
N PRO A 197 6.24 2.75 -10.09
CA PRO A 197 5.06 2.63 -10.94
C PRO A 197 4.37 3.98 -11.15
N LYS A 198 3.82 4.19 -12.35
CA LYS A 198 2.85 5.28 -12.58
C LYS A 198 1.50 5.00 -11.92
N THR A 199 1.11 3.73 -11.88
CA THR A 199 -0.20 3.26 -11.42
C THR A 199 -0.04 2.11 -10.43
N ALA A 200 -1.05 1.86 -9.61
CA ALA A 200 -1.09 0.70 -8.72
C ALA A 200 -0.79 -0.62 -9.46
N ILE A 201 0.00 -1.48 -8.83
CA ILE A 201 0.40 -2.77 -9.38
C ILE A 201 -0.30 -3.90 -8.63
N GLN A 202 -0.90 -4.81 -9.40
CA GLN A 202 -1.63 -5.94 -8.87
C GLN A 202 -0.68 -6.92 -8.17
N THR A 203 -0.76 -6.93 -6.85
CA THR A 203 0.04 -7.80 -5.97
C THR A 203 -0.80 -8.19 -4.76
N ALA A 204 -0.40 -9.25 -4.05
CA ALA A 204 -1.07 -9.65 -2.81
C ALA A 204 -1.11 -8.50 -1.76
N ALA A 205 -0.09 -7.63 -1.75
CA ALA A 205 -0.11 -6.44 -0.89
C ALA A 205 -1.19 -5.44 -1.32
N MET A 206 -1.39 -5.25 -2.62
CA MET A 206 -2.44 -4.39 -3.16
C MET A 206 -3.84 -4.97 -2.89
N ASP A 207 -4.02 -6.28 -3.03
CA ASP A 207 -5.29 -6.95 -2.69
C ASP A 207 -5.66 -6.73 -1.22
N MET A 208 -4.68 -6.82 -0.32
CA MET A 208 -4.89 -6.58 1.11
C MET A 208 -5.20 -5.11 1.44
N LEU A 209 -4.72 -4.17 0.63
CA LEU A 209 -4.89 -2.72 0.86
C LEU A 209 -6.17 -2.17 0.22
N GLY A 210 -6.46 -2.56 -1.01
CA GLY A 210 -7.57 -2.05 -1.82
C GLY A 210 -8.84 -2.91 -1.76
N GLY A 211 -8.76 -4.14 -1.23
CA GLY A 211 -9.90 -5.03 -1.14
C GLY A 211 -10.33 -5.65 -2.48
N GLU A 212 -11.50 -6.26 -2.49
CA GLU A 212 -12.02 -6.98 -3.65
C GLU A 212 -12.25 -6.05 -4.85
N GLY A 213 -11.77 -6.46 -6.02
CA GLY A 213 -11.97 -5.73 -7.27
C GLY A 213 -10.97 -4.62 -7.56
N VAL A 214 -10.05 -4.29 -6.63
CA VAL A 214 -8.99 -3.29 -6.86
C VAL A 214 -8.09 -3.67 -8.04
N GLY A 215 -7.92 -4.96 -8.30
CA GLY A 215 -7.07 -5.44 -9.38
C GLY A 215 -7.50 -4.94 -10.76
N ARG A 216 -8.79 -4.66 -10.98
CA ARG A 216 -9.27 -4.07 -12.26
C ARG A 216 -8.72 -2.67 -12.51
N GLN A 217 -8.36 -1.95 -11.45
CA GLN A 217 -7.75 -0.61 -11.50
C GLN A 217 -6.21 -0.67 -11.49
N CYS A 218 -5.62 -1.86 -11.57
CA CYS A 218 -4.18 -2.05 -11.47
C CYS A 218 -3.57 -2.48 -12.82
N ARG A 219 -2.26 -2.23 -12.95
CA ARG A 219 -1.43 -2.90 -13.95
C ARG A 219 -0.77 -4.15 -13.38
N LYS A 220 -0.37 -5.07 -14.25
CA LYS A 220 0.38 -6.29 -13.94
C LYS A 220 1.81 -5.93 -13.55
N ALA A 221 2.43 -6.76 -12.71
CA ALA A 221 3.83 -6.58 -12.30
C ALA A 221 4.83 -6.60 -13.47
N ASP A 222 4.44 -7.16 -14.62
CA ASP A 222 5.21 -7.19 -15.86
C ASP A 222 5.66 -5.80 -16.34
N ILE A 223 4.87 -4.74 -16.09
CA ILE A 223 5.26 -3.38 -16.50
C ILE A 223 6.53 -2.91 -15.76
N ILE A 224 6.61 -3.18 -14.45
CA ILE A 224 7.79 -2.87 -13.65
C ILE A 224 8.95 -3.77 -14.02
N ALA A 225 8.68 -5.05 -14.30
CA ALA A 225 9.71 -5.98 -14.74
C ALA A 225 10.36 -5.54 -16.05
N ASP A 226 9.55 -5.12 -17.03
CA ASP A 226 10.03 -4.65 -18.32
C ASP A 226 10.78 -3.30 -18.19
N ALA A 227 10.29 -2.37 -17.38
CA ALA A 227 10.98 -1.11 -17.11
C ALA A 227 12.32 -1.35 -16.38
N ALA A 228 12.34 -2.22 -15.37
CA ALA A 228 13.56 -2.61 -14.68
C ALA A 228 14.57 -3.25 -15.65
N TYR A 229 14.12 -4.16 -16.51
CA TYR A 229 14.96 -4.78 -17.54
C TYR A 229 15.60 -3.74 -18.47
N ALA A 230 14.84 -2.74 -18.90
CA ALA A 230 15.33 -1.66 -19.74
C ALA A 230 16.42 -0.82 -19.02
N ILE A 231 16.24 -0.53 -17.73
CA ILE A 231 17.19 0.23 -16.91
C ILE A 231 18.47 -0.57 -16.65
N LEU A 232 18.32 -1.83 -16.24
CA LEU A 232 19.44 -2.75 -15.94
C LEU A 232 20.27 -3.11 -17.19
N SER A 233 19.78 -2.75 -18.36
CA SER A 233 20.44 -2.92 -19.66
C SER A 233 21.18 -1.66 -20.15
N LYS A 234 21.18 -0.58 -19.35
CA LYS A 234 21.90 0.68 -19.61
C LYS A 234 23.36 0.58 -19.16
N PRO A 235 24.25 1.44 -19.69
CA PRO A 235 25.62 1.55 -19.18
C PRO A 235 25.66 2.14 -17.75
N LYS A 236 26.80 1.93 -17.06
CA LYS A 236 27.00 2.32 -15.65
C LYS A 236 27.02 3.83 -15.38
N ASP A 237 27.16 4.65 -16.41
CA ASP A 237 27.07 6.11 -16.36
C ASP A 237 25.62 6.61 -16.31
N TYR A 238 24.64 5.76 -16.65
CA TYR A 238 23.22 6.03 -16.44
C TYR A 238 22.86 5.87 -14.96
N THR A 239 23.06 6.92 -14.17
CA THR A 239 23.00 6.90 -12.70
C THR A 239 22.35 8.17 -12.13
N GLY A 240 21.75 8.07 -10.94
CA GLY A 240 21.13 9.20 -10.24
C GLY A 240 19.71 9.54 -10.71
N HIS A 241 19.05 8.65 -11.47
CA HIS A 241 17.71 8.90 -11.99
C HIS A 241 16.60 8.37 -11.08
N PHE A 242 15.47 9.08 -11.07
CA PHE A 242 14.21 8.65 -10.47
C PHE A 242 13.20 8.42 -11.59
N LEU A 243 12.98 7.16 -11.93
CA LEU A 243 12.32 6.77 -13.17
C LEU A 243 10.90 6.27 -12.91
N VAL A 244 10.03 6.51 -13.87
CA VAL A 244 8.65 6.01 -13.88
C VAL A 244 8.51 4.98 -14.99
N ASP A 245 7.88 3.86 -14.69
CA ASP A 245 7.77 2.68 -15.57
C ASP A 245 7.25 2.99 -16.99
N GLU A 246 6.15 3.72 -17.10
CA GLU A 246 5.54 4.08 -18.38
C GLU A 246 6.48 4.97 -19.22
N ASP A 247 7.14 5.94 -18.60
CA ASP A 247 8.06 6.86 -19.29
C ASP A 247 9.28 6.11 -19.81
N VAL A 248 9.82 5.20 -19.00
CA VAL A 248 10.91 4.31 -19.41
C VAL A 248 10.50 3.47 -20.61
N LEU A 249 9.34 2.83 -20.56
CA LEU A 249 8.88 1.95 -21.64
C LEU A 249 8.51 2.71 -22.92
N ARG A 250 7.92 3.90 -22.79
CA ARG A 250 7.64 4.79 -23.93
C ARG A 250 8.93 5.20 -24.64
N ALA A 251 9.99 5.51 -23.88
CA ALA A 251 11.32 5.77 -24.43
C ALA A 251 11.96 4.54 -25.12
N HIS A 252 11.47 3.32 -24.85
CA HIS A 252 11.85 2.08 -25.53
C HIS A 252 10.85 1.65 -26.61
N GLY A 253 9.99 2.56 -27.07
CA GLY A 253 9.08 2.35 -28.20
C GLY A 253 7.80 1.60 -27.87
N VAL A 254 7.50 1.34 -26.59
CA VAL A 254 6.20 0.80 -26.18
C VAL A 254 5.14 1.88 -26.33
N GLN A 255 4.12 1.61 -27.16
CA GLN A 255 3.02 2.55 -27.40
C GLN A 255 1.70 2.07 -26.78
N ASP A 256 1.42 0.77 -26.89
CA ASP A 256 0.26 0.13 -26.29
C ASP A 256 0.56 -0.30 -24.84
N PHE A 257 -0.12 0.30 -23.88
CA PHE A 257 0.00 -0.04 -22.46
C PHE A 257 -1.17 -0.88 -21.93
N ASP A 258 -2.21 -1.12 -22.72
CA ASP A 258 -3.37 -1.93 -22.31
C ASP A 258 -2.96 -3.38 -22.03
N GLN A 259 -1.95 -3.88 -22.73
CA GLN A 259 -1.35 -5.19 -22.46
C GLN A 259 -0.85 -5.37 -21.01
N TYR A 260 -0.48 -4.27 -20.34
CA TYR A 260 -0.08 -4.30 -18.93
C TYR A 260 -1.25 -4.08 -17.98
N ALA A 261 -2.43 -3.64 -18.43
CA ALA A 261 -3.59 -3.55 -17.57
C ALA A 261 -4.06 -4.95 -17.16
N VAL A 262 -4.49 -5.11 -15.91
CA VAL A 262 -5.19 -6.34 -15.49
C VAL A 262 -6.53 -6.45 -16.21
N GLN A 263 -7.25 -5.33 -16.35
CA GLN A 263 -8.44 -5.22 -17.18
C GLN A 263 -8.29 -4.03 -18.15
N PRO A 264 -7.97 -4.29 -19.44
CA PRO A 264 -7.90 -3.25 -20.46
C PRO A 264 -9.17 -2.39 -20.53
N GLY A 265 -9.01 -1.10 -20.77
CA GLY A 265 -10.11 -0.12 -20.85
C GLY A 265 -10.72 0.32 -19.51
N HIS A 266 -10.30 -0.27 -18.37
CA HIS A 266 -10.75 0.17 -17.05
C HIS A 266 -9.88 1.34 -16.53
N PRO A 267 -10.46 2.36 -15.86
CA PRO A 267 -9.66 3.40 -15.20
C PRO A 267 -8.64 2.82 -14.23
N LEU A 268 -7.41 3.31 -14.32
CA LEU A 268 -6.28 2.88 -13.48
C LEU A 268 -6.14 3.80 -12.27
N LEU A 269 -5.78 3.21 -11.13
CA LEU A 269 -5.48 3.94 -9.90
C LEU A 269 -4.05 4.51 -10.01
N PRO A 270 -3.84 5.83 -9.92
CA PRO A 270 -2.50 6.42 -9.85
C PRO A 270 -1.72 5.88 -8.64
N ASP A 271 -0.41 5.73 -8.79
CA ASP A 271 0.43 5.40 -7.65
C ASP A 271 0.73 6.62 -6.77
N PHE A 272 1.16 6.39 -5.54
CA PHE A 272 1.55 7.44 -4.60
C PHE A 272 2.74 8.25 -5.12
N PHE A 273 2.86 9.49 -4.63
CA PHE A 273 4.01 10.38 -4.78
C PHE A 273 4.18 11.05 -6.16
N LEU A 274 3.27 10.80 -7.11
CA LEU A 274 3.26 11.43 -8.43
C LEU A 274 2.14 12.50 -8.50
N ASP A 275 2.50 13.74 -8.82
CA ASP A 275 1.55 14.85 -8.91
C ASP A 275 0.75 14.80 -10.24
N GLU A 276 -0.07 13.77 -10.44
CA GLU A 276 -1.18 13.85 -11.39
C GLU A 276 -2.42 14.35 -10.63
N ALA A 277 -2.99 15.49 -11.06
CA ALA A 277 -3.99 16.25 -10.33
C ALA A 277 -5.12 15.35 -9.75
N PRO A 278 -5.17 15.12 -8.42
CA PRO A 278 -6.09 14.16 -7.81
C PRO A 278 -7.56 14.46 -8.09
N GLU A 279 -7.91 15.74 -8.22
CA GLU A 279 -9.27 16.21 -8.47
C GLU A 279 -9.74 15.95 -9.91
N MET A 280 -8.84 16.03 -10.89
CA MET A 280 -9.16 15.73 -12.29
C MET A 280 -9.32 14.22 -12.51
N LEU A 281 -8.47 13.43 -11.86
CA LEU A 281 -8.53 11.97 -11.88
C LEU A 281 -9.77 11.42 -11.17
N ALA A 282 -10.12 11.96 -9.99
CA ALA A 282 -11.35 11.59 -9.30
C ALA A 282 -12.60 11.85 -10.17
N LYS A 283 -12.66 13.01 -10.84
CA LYS A 283 -13.73 13.33 -11.80
C LYS A 283 -13.76 12.37 -13.00
N GLN A 284 -12.62 11.99 -13.54
CA GLN A 284 -12.54 11.04 -14.67
C GLN A 284 -12.94 9.62 -14.28
N MET A 285 -12.57 9.16 -13.07
CA MET A 285 -12.94 7.84 -12.54
C MET A 285 -14.44 7.76 -12.27
N GLU A 286 -15.03 8.81 -11.68
CA GLU A 286 -16.48 8.92 -11.44
C GLU A 286 -17.28 8.93 -12.75
N GLN A 287 -16.79 9.61 -13.80
CA GLN A 287 -17.43 9.63 -15.13
C GLN A 287 -17.51 8.25 -15.79
N HIS A 288 -16.59 7.34 -15.48
CA HIS A 288 -16.56 5.99 -16.03
C HIS A 288 -17.20 4.94 -15.09
N GLY A 289 -17.93 5.38 -14.05
CA GLY A 289 -18.61 4.49 -13.12
C GLY A 289 -17.67 3.70 -12.19
N ALA A 290 -16.40 4.12 -12.07
CA ALA A 290 -15.40 3.49 -11.23
C ALA A 290 -15.19 4.31 -9.94
N THR A 291 -15.57 3.76 -8.79
CA THR A 291 -15.22 4.35 -7.50
C THR A 291 -13.78 3.98 -7.14
N PRO A 292 -12.91 4.94 -6.77
CA PRO A 292 -11.57 4.60 -6.28
C PRO A 292 -11.67 3.68 -5.05
N ALA A 293 -11.02 2.52 -5.10
CA ALA A 293 -10.90 1.63 -3.93
C ALA A 293 -10.13 2.32 -2.79
N PHE A 294 -9.24 3.25 -3.16
CA PHE A 294 -8.63 4.22 -2.27
C PHE A 294 -9.39 5.54 -2.37
N LYS A 295 -10.36 5.75 -1.47
CA LYS A 295 -10.60 7.12 -1.04
C LYS A 295 -9.35 7.54 -0.27
N PRO A 296 -8.59 8.60 -0.66
CA PRO A 296 -7.81 9.30 0.34
C PRO A 296 -8.76 9.58 1.50
N SER A 297 -8.27 9.61 2.74
CA SER A 297 -9.05 10.14 3.84
C SER A 297 -9.40 11.60 3.56
N SER A 298 -10.38 11.83 2.69
CA SER A 298 -11.17 13.04 2.55
C SER A 298 -12.10 13.05 3.76
N THR A 299 -11.49 13.11 4.93
CA THR A 299 -12.08 13.67 6.12
C THR A 299 -11.19 14.83 6.50
N THR A 300 -11.02 15.77 5.58
CA THR A 300 -11.13 17.17 6.02
C THR A 300 -12.59 17.32 6.45
N PRO A 301 -12.87 17.75 7.68
CA PRO A 301 -14.25 18.06 8.06
C PRO A 301 -14.73 19.15 7.12
N ASN A 302 -15.81 18.89 6.38
CA ASN A 302 -16.63 19.96 5.85
C ASN A 302 -17.14 20.73 7.08
N SER A 303 -16.44 21.79 7.51
CA SER A 303 -16.92 22.86 8.41
C SER A 303 -17.73 22.45 9.67
N GLY A 304 -17.68 21.18 10.06
CA GLY A 304 -18.64 20.54 10.93
C GLY A 304 -17.97 19.93 12.15
N GLY A 305 -18.58 20.15 13.32
CA GLY A 305 -18.02 19.70 14.59
C GLY A 305 -17.84 18.17 14.69
N PRO A 306 -17.24 17.67 15.78
CA PRO A 306 -16.96 16.23 15.99
C PRO A 306 -18.21 15.33 15.93
N ILE A 307 -19.40 15.90 16.13
CA ILE A 307 -20.66 15.18 15.96
C ILE A 307 -20.99 14.99 14.48
N GLU A 308 -20.86 16.03 13.67
CA GLU A 308 -21.15 15.97 12.23
C GLU A 308 -20.23 14.97 11.53
N SER A 309 -18.95 14.96 11.87
CA SER A 309 -18.00 13.98 11.34
C SER A 309 -18.36 12.54 11.73
N THR A 310 -18.92 12.33 12.93
CA THR A 310 -19.44 11.02 13.35
C THR A 310 -20.64 10.61 12.47
N PHE A 311 -21.55 11.54 12.18
CA PHE A 311 -22.69 11.27 11.31
C PHE A 311 -22.31 11.06 9.85
N ASP A 312 -21.25 11.69 9.36
CA ASP A 312 -20.72 11.42 8.02
C ASP A 312 -20.13 10.02 7.90
N ILE A 313 -19.45 9.53 8.94
CA ILE A 313 -19.01 8.13 9.02
C ILE A 313 -20.22 7.20 9.02
N ILE A 314 -21.27 7.52 9.78
CA ILE A 314 -22.49 6.72 9.82
C ILE A 314 -23.11 6.67 8.41
N LYS A 315 -23.30 7.80 7.73
CA LYS A 315 -23.82 7.87 6.35
C LYS A 315 -23.03 6.99 5.38
N ALA A 316 -21.70 6.94 5.49
CA ALA A 316 -20.85 6.14 4.62
C ALA A 316 -21.02 4.62 4.80
N VAL A 317 -21.60 4.17 5.92
CA VAL A 317 -21.79 2.74 6.23
C VAL A 317 -23.25 2.31 6.10
N ILE A 318 -24.19 3.25 5.95
CA ILE A 318 -25.60 2.94 5.70
C ILE A 318 -25.75 2.27 4.33
N ASN A 319 -26.36 1.09 4.32
CA ASN A 319 -26.74 0.35 3.13
C ASN A 319 -27.99 -0.51 3.43
N ASN A 320 -28.53 -1.14 2.39
CA ASN A 320 -29.76 -1.94 2.50
C ASN A 320 -29.63 -3.09 3.51
N ASP A 321 -28.45 -3.70 3.68
CA ASP A 321 -28.26 -4.79 4.65
C ASP A 321 -28.37 -4.29 6.10
N VAL A 322 -27.78 -3.12 6.38
CA VAL A 322 -27.85 -2.47 7.69
C VAL A 322 -29.28 -2.03 8.02
N VAL A 323 -29.99 -1.47 7.03
CA VAL A 323 -31.41 -1.09 7.14
C VAL A 323 -32.28 -2.32 7.42
N ASN A 324 -32.13 -3.38 6.64
CA ASN A 324 -32.90 -4.63 6.79
C ASN A 324 -32.62 -5.32 8.13
N ALA A 325 -31.38 -5.26 8.63
CA ALA A 325 -31.02 -5.87 9.91
C ALA A 325 -31.55 -5.08 11.12
N THR A 326 -31.67 -3.76 11.01
CA THR A 326 -31.98 -2.89 12.15
C THR A 326 -33.46 -2.54 12.24
N GLN A 327 -34.06 -2.06 11.14
CA GLN A 327 -35.48 -1.70 11.01
C GLN A 327 -35.97 -0.72 12.09
N ALA A 328 -35.22 0.36 12.33
CA ALA A 328 -35.52 1.32 13.39
C ALA A 328 -35.03 2.74 13.07
N ILE A 329 -35.69 3.73 13.66
CA ILE A 329 -35.31 5.14 13.60
C ILE A 329 -34.87 5.61 14.99
N TYR A 330 -33.66 6.16 15.06
CA TYR A 330 -33.05 6.67 16.27
C TYR A 330 -32.95 8.19 16.22
N ARG A 331 -33.26 8.83 17.34
CA ARG A 331 -33.04 10.26 17.58
C ARG A 331 -32.02 10.42 18.70
N PHE A 332 -31.09 11.35 18.53
CA PHE A 332 -30.08 11.71 19.51
C PHE A 332 -30.29 13.15 19.94
N ASP A 333 -30.62 13.35 21.21
CA ASP A 333 -30.70 14.68 21.84
C ASP A 333 -29.39 14.95 22.56
N LEU A 334 -28.51 15.75 21.96
CA LEU A 334 -27.17 16.01 22.47
C LEU A 334 -27.10 17.34 23.22
N SER A 335 -26.46 17.32 24.39
CA SER A 335 -26.13 18.51 25.19
C SER A 335 -24.62 18.81 25.18
N GLY A 336 -24.22 19.92 25.82
CA GLY A 336 -22.81 20.30 25.95
C GLY A 336 -22.27 21.15 24.79
N GLU A 337 -20.96 21.04 24.54
CA GLU A 337 -20.22 21.88 23.57
C GLU A 337 -20.78 21.79 22.14
N HIS A 338 -21.26 20.61 21.73
CA HIS A 338 -21.87 20.38 20.42
C HIS A 338 -23.33 19.94 20.57
N SER A 339 -24.14 20.76 21.23
CA SER A 339 -25.57 20.49 21.42
C SER A 339 -26.36 20.48 20.11
N GLY A 340 -27.42 19.68 20.06
CA GLY A 340 -28.29 19.59 18.90
C GLY A 340 -29.05 18.28 18.82
N VAL A 341 -30.04 18.24 17.94
CA VAL A 341 -30.79 17.03 17.63
C VAL A 341 -30.22 16.41 16.37
N TRP A 342 -30.04 15.09 16.38
CA TRP A 342 -29.57 14.32 15.24
C TRP A 342 -30.38 13.05 15.08
N PHE A 343 -30.38 12.46 13.89
CA PHE A 343 -31.13 11.23 13.63
C PHE A 343 -30.37 10.21 12.80
N LEU A 344 -30.79 8.96 12.94
CA LEU A 344 -30.38 7.81 12.14
C LEU A 344 -31.63 6.99 11.80
N ASP A 345 -32.06 7.07 10.54
CA ASP A 345 -33.14 6.27 9.98
C ASP A 345 -32.55 5.02 9.31
N LEU A 346 -32.77 3.87 9.93
CA LEU A 346 -32.44 2.54 9.41
C LEU A 346 -33.71 1.72 9.19
N LYS A 347 -34.80 2.38 8.79
CA LYS A 347 -36.12 1.78 8.57
C LYS A 347 -36.69 2.13 7.20
N SER A 348 -36.47 3.36 6.75
CA SER A 348 -37.04 3.88 5.51
C SER A 348 -36.06 3.83 4.34
N GLY A 349 -36.52 3.38 3.17
CA GLY A 349 -35.75 3.42 1.92
C GLY A 349 -34.37 2.76 2.05
N SER A 350 -33.34 3.44 1.56
CA SER A 350 -31.93 3.01 1.69
C SER A 350 -31.28 3.43 3.02
N GLY A 351 -32.05 3.98 3.96
CA GLY A 351 -31.56 4.59 5.20
C GLY A 351 -31.01 6.01 5.02
N SER A 352 -31.02 6.78 6.10
CA SER A 352 -30.50 8.15 6.12
C SER A 352 -30.06 8.57 7.52
N ALA A 353 -29.20 9.60 7.62
CA ALA A 353 -28.78 10.17 8.89
C ALA A 353 -28.41 11.63 8.72
N GLY A 354 -28.58 12.45 9.76
CA GLY A 354 -28.29 13.87 9.66
C GLY A 354 -28.65 14.68 10.90
N GLN A 355 -28.40 15.97 10.83
CA GLN A 355 -28.78 16.93 11.86
C GLN A 355 -30.27 17.30 11.71
N GLY A 356 -30.97 17.45 12.83
CA GLY A 356 -32.39 17.79 12.89
C GLY A 356 -33.28 16.63 13.32
N GLU A 357 -34.58 16.84 13.16
CA GLU A 357 -35.60 15.85 13.49
C GLU A 357 -35.61 14.69 12.47
N PRO A 358 -35.89 13.45 12.91
CA PRO A 358 -36.03 12.32 12.00
C PRO A 358 -37.22 12.52 11.04
N PRO A 359 -37.16 11.94 9.82
CA PRO A 359 -38.22 12.09 8.81
C PRO A 359 -39.55 11.45 9.22
N SER A 360 -39.54 10.54 10.20
CA SER A 360 -40.73 10.01 10.86
C SER A 360 -40.45 9.71 12.34
N LYS A 361 -41.49 9.33 13.09
CA LYS A 361 -41.41 9.17 14.55
C LYS A 361 -40.28 8.20 14.93
N ALA A 362 -39.36 8.67 15.78
CA ALA A 362 -38.27 7.83 16.29
C ALA A 362 -38.82 6.68 17.14
N ASP A 363 -38.28 5.48 16.90
CA ASP A 363 -38.55 4.29 17.71
C ASP A 363 -37.74 4.36 19.03
N VAL A 364 -36.59 5.05 19.01
CA VAL A 364 -35.71 5.24 20.17
C VAL A 364 -35.16 6.68 20.20
N VAL A 365 -35.23 7.30 21.37
CA VAL A 365 -34.62 8.61 21.66
C VAL A 365 -33.51 8.42 22.71
N MET A 366 -32.30 8.85 22.36
CA MET A 366 -31.11 8.78 23.21
C MET A 366 -30.66 10.18 23.60
N THR A 367 -30.66 10.49 24.89
CA THR A 367 -30.22 11.79 25.41
C THR A 367 -28.89 11.64 26.14
N MET A 368 -27.87 12.41 25.75
CA MET A 368 -26.54 12.38 26.37
C MET A 368 -25.74 13.65 26.08
N ASP A 369 -24.60 13.81 26.75
CA ASP A 369 -23.63 14.84 26.40
C ASP A 369 -22.90 14.49 25.08
N SER A 370 -22.64 15.50 24.25
CA SER A 370 -21.93 15.37 22.98
C SER A 370 -20.53 14.73 23.12
N SER A 371 -19.84 14.94 24.25
CA SER A 371 -18.55 14.31 24.52
C SER A 371 -18.69 12.80 24.80
N ASP A 372 -19.79 12.37 25.43
CA ASP A 372 -20.08 10.97 25.70
C ASP A 372 -20.60 10.25 24.45
N PHE A 373 -21.37 10.94 23.60
CA PHE A 373 -21.73 10.46 22.26
C PHE A 373 -20.48 10.15 21.44
N SER A 374 -19.53 11.08 21.38
CA SER A 374 -18.28 10.92 20.64
C SER A 374 -17.46 9.73 21.17
N LYS A 375 -17.36 9.56 22.49
CA LYS A 375 -16.69 8.40 23.10
C LYS A 375 -17.40 7.09 22.80
N MET A 376 -18.74 7.10 22.77
CA MET A 376 -19.55 5.92 22.52
C MET A 376 -19.35 5.40 21.09
N PHE A 377 -19.43 6.29 20.10
CA PHE A 377 -19.23 5.92 18.70
C PHE A 377 -17.76 5.63 18.36
N ALA A 378 -16.81 6.20 19.10
CA ALA A 378 -15.39 5.81 19.04
C ALA A 378 -15.07 4.48 19.76
N GLY A 379 -16.06 3.82 20.38
CA GLY A 379 -15.87 2.57 21.12
C GLY A 379 -15.15 2.71 22.48
N LYS A 380 -14.92 3.94 22.94
CA LYS A 380 -14.26 4.27 24.22
C LYS A 380 -15.22 4.27 25.40
N LEU A 381 -16.53 4.32 25.15
CA LEU A 381 -17.59 4.22 26.16
C LEU A 381 -18.63 3.19 25.70
N LYS A 382 -18.89 2.16 26.51
CA LYS A 382 -19.93 1.19 26.20
C LYS A 382 -21.33 1.78 26.48
N PRO A 383 -22.31 1.66 25.58
CA PRO A 383 -23.67 2.17 25.78
C PRO A 383 -24.33 1.69 27.07
N THR A 384 -24.14 0.41 27.42
CA THR A 384 -24.62 -0.18 28.68
C THR A 384 -24.08 0.53 29.92
N LEU A 385 -22.78 0.85 29.93
CA LEU A 385 -22.14 1.57 31.03
C LEU A 385 -22.58 3.04 31.08
N ALA A 386 -22.75 3.69 29.92
CA ALA A 386 -23.27 5.05 29.84
C ALA A 386 -24.70 5.13 30.40
N PHE A 387 -25.54 4.14 30.12
CA PHE A 387 -26.91 4.08 30.62
C PHE A 387 -26.95 3.85 32.13
N MET A 388 -26.22 2.85 32.64
CA MET A 388 -26.16 2.55 34.09
C MET A 388 -25.58 3.70 34.92
N SER A 389 -24.67 4.49 34.36
CA SER A 389 -24.07 5.66 35.04
C SER A 389 -24.91 6.94 34.92
N GLY A 390 -26.05 6.89 34.23
CA GLY A 390 -26.94 8.04 34.03
C GLY A 390 -26.47 9.05 32.96
N LYS A 391 -25.35 8.76 32.27
CA LYS A 391 -24.79 9.58 31.18
C LYS A 391 -25.56 9.46 29.86
N LEU A 392 -26.24 8.33 29.68
CA LEU A 392 -27.14 8.05 28.57
C LEU A 392 -28.54 7.79 29.13
N ARG A 393 -29.53 8.54 28.65
CA ARG A 393 -30.94 8.25 28.89
C ARG A 393 -31.58 7.75 27.61
N ILE A 394 -32.36 6.68 27.70
CA ILE A 394 -33.02 6.06 26.55
C ILE A 394 -34.53 6.10 26.79
N LYS A 395 -35.29 6.59 25.81
CA LYS A 395 -36.76 6.50 25.75
C LYS A 395 -37.15 5.76 24.47
N GLY A 396 -38.17 4.92 24.53
CA GLY A 396 -38.62 4.10 23.39
C GLY A 396 -38.23 2.64 23.52
N ASP A 397 -38.09 1.94 22.41
CA ASP A 397 -37.88 0.49 22.38
C ASP A 397 -36.44 0.09 22.78
N MET A 398 -36.30 -0.52 23.96
CA MET A 398 -35.00 -0.95 24.49
C MET A 398 -34.34 -2.07 23.67
N THR A 399 -35.13 -2.92 23.00
CA THR A 399 -34.60 -3.98 22.13
C THR A 399 -33.91 -3.37 20.91
N LEU A 400 -34.51 -2.32 20.34
CA LEU A 400 -33.92 -1.58 19.22
C LEU A 400 -32.69 -0.78 19.67
N ALA A 401 -32.69 -0.21 20.88
CA ALA A 401 -31.50 0.44 21.43
C ALA A 401 -30.28 -0.52 21.52
N ILE A 402 -30.50 -1.79 21.89
CA ILE A 402 -29.45 -2.82 21.92
C ILE A 402 -29.00 -3.22 20.50
N LYS A 403 -29.90 -3.21 19.50
CA LYS A 403 -29.51 -3.46 18.10
C LYS A 403 -28.53 -2.39 17.60
N LEU A 404 -28.74 -1.13 17.96
CA LEU A 404 -27.80 -0.05 17.63
C LEU A 404 -26.40 -0.30 18.21
N GLU A 405 -26.30 -0.78 19.46
CA GLU A 405 -25.00 -1.13 20.07
C GLU A 405 -24.28 -2.23 19.28
N LYS A 406 -25.00 -3.28 18.86
CA LYS A 406 -24.43 -4.35 18.02
C LYS A 406 -23.94 -3.81 16.68
N LEU A 407 -24.68 -2.87 16.09
CA LEU A 407 -24.28 -2.20 14.85
C LEU A 407 -23.00 -1.37 15.06
N MET A 408 -22.97 -0.53 16.10
CA MET A 408 -21.78 0.28 16.45
C MET A 408 -20.55 -0.61 16.69
N SER A 409 -20.72 -1.76 17.36
CA SER A 409 -19.62 -2.72 17.57
C SER A 409 -19.10 -3.33 16.25
N ARG A 410 -19.98 -3.62 15.29
CA ARG A 410 -19.59 -4.11 13.95
C ARG A 410 -18.86 -3.02 13.16
N MET A 411 -19.33 -1.78 13.20
CA MET A 411 -18.67 -0.64 12.56
C MET A 411 -17.27 -0.39 13.10
N ASN A 412 -17.06 -0.55 14.41
CA ASN A 412 -15.74 -0.43 15.03
C ASN A 412 -14.81 -1.61 14.73
N LYS A 413 -15.34 -2.82 14.53
CA LYS A 413 -14.56 -3.99 14.09
C LYS A 413 -14.18 -3.93 12.61
N ALA A 414 -14.96 -3.26 11.76
CA ALA A 414 -14.63 -3.03 10.36
C ALA A 414 -13.53 -1.96 10.15
N LYS A 415 -13.13 -1.25 11.21
CA LYS A 415 -11.99 -0.33 11.25
C LYS A 415 -10.68 -0.99 11.75
N LEU A 416 -10.74 -2.26 12.18
CA LEU A 416 -9.62 -3.12 12.58
C LEU A 416 -9.35 -4.18 11.51
#